data_AF-A0A846PG60-F1
#
_entry.id   AF-A0A846PG60-F1
#
_cell.length_a   1.000
_cell.length_b   1.000
_cell.length_c   1.000
_cell.angle_alpha   90.00
_cell.angle_beta   90.00
_cell.angle_gamma   90.00
#
_symmetry.space_group_name_H-M   'P 1'
#
loop_
_entity.id
_entity.type
_entity.pdbx_description
1 polymer ?
#
loop_
_entity_poly.entity_id
_entity_poly.type
_entity_poly.pdbx_seq_one_letter_code
_entity_poly.pdbx_strand_id
1 'polypeptide(L)'
;MHEKTYSLVGFLGPPIAYISVAISIAFSPDFSWRTSALSDLGHAAKSQVASVFNLGLIIAGFLMVVYGVTVFKMYAKYTSIVLAMSACLSNL
;
A
#
# COMPACT_ATOMS: atom_id res chain seq x y z
N MET A 1 24.43 9.52 -3.65
CA MET A 1 23.29 10.43 -3.39
C MET A 1 21.92 9.82 -3.71
N HIS A 2 21.79 8.87 -4.65
CA HIS A 2 20.49 8.26 -5.01
C HIS A 2 19.83 7.40 -3.90
N GLU A 3 20.61 6.70 -3.07
CA GLU A 3 20.06 5.74 -2.09
C GLU A 3 19.21 6.42 -1.00
N LYS A 4 19.59 7.64 -0.59
CA LYS A 4 18.82 8.44 0.38
C LYS A 4 17.46 8.87 -0.18
N THR A 5 17.39 9.17 -1.47
CA THR A 5 16.14 9.59 -2.12
C THR A 5 15.13 8.44 -2.20
N TYR A 6 15.57 7.23 -2.55
CA TYR A 6 14.67 6.05 -2.56
C TYR A 6 14.19 5.67 -1.16
N SER A 7 15.05 5.85 -0.14
CA SER A 7 14.68 5.64 1.27
C SER A 7 13.58 6.61 1.72
N LEU A 8 13.66 7.88 1.32
CA LEU A 8 12.64 8.90 1.62
C LEU A 8 11.30 8.64 0.91
N VAL A 9 11.33 8.24 -0.36
CA VAL A 9 10.11 7.95 -1.13
C VAL A 9 9.36 6.76 -0.54
N GLY A 10 10.10 5.73 -0.11
CA GLY A 10 9.54 4.57 0.58
C GLY A 10 8.80 4.86 1.88
N PHE A 11 9.36 5.76 2.69
CA PHE A 11 8.76 6.21 3.95
C PHE A 11 7.41 6.90 3.77
N LEU A 12 7.12 7.44 2.58
CA LEU A 12 5.81 8.03 2.26
C LEU A 12 4.71 6.99 2.02
N GLY A 13 5.05 5.70 1.87
CA GLY A 13 4.08 4.62 1.65
C GLY A 13 2.98 4.55 2.73
N PRO A 14 3.32 4.35 4.03
CA PRO A 14 2.31 4.28 5.07
C PRO A 14 1.43 5.54 5.20
N PRO A 15 1.97 6.78 5.16
CA PRO A 15 1.15 7.99 5.10
C PRO A 15 0.14 7.99 3.93
N ILE A 16 0.56 7.60 2.72
CA ILE A 16 -0.32 7.54 1.55
C ILE A 16 -1.45 6.51 1.77
N ALA A 17 -1.14 5.35 2.35
CA ALA A 17 -2.14 4.34 2.69
C ALA A 17 -3.17 4.89 3.69
N TYR A 18 -2.71 5.45 4.82
CA TYR A 18 -3.61 5.97 5.86
C TYR A 18 -4.48 7.12 5.37
N ILE A 19 -3.91 8.05 4.59
CA ILE A 19 -4.68 9.17 4.03
C ILE A 19 -5.73 8.64 3.05
N SER A 20 -5.37 7.71 2.17
CA SER A 20 -6.32 7.15 1.21
C SER A 20 -7.46 6.40 1.90
N VAL A 21 -7.15 5.61 2.94
CA VAL A 21 -8.16 4.93 3.77
C VAL A 21 -9.06 5.94 4.49
N ALA A 22 -8.48 6.97 5.12
CA ALA A 22 -9.23 7.98 5.85
C ALA A 22 -10.18 8.77 4.93
N ILE A 23 -9.71 9.15 3.74
CA ILE A 23 -10.54 9.79 2.71
C ILE A 23 -11.68 8.83 2.30
N SER A 24 -11.39 7.57 1.99
CA SER A 24 -12.41 6.61 1.61
C SER A 24 -13.48 6.40 2.68
N ILE A 25 -13.09 6.34 3.97
CA ILE A 25 -14.06 6.25 5.07
C ILE A 25 -14.89 7.54 5.17
N ALA A 26 -14.26 8.70 5.09
CA ALA A 26 -14.94 9.99 5.20
C ALA A 26 -16.00 10.19 4.09
N PHE A 27 -15.77 9.65 2.90
CA PHE A 27 -16.68 9.72 1.75
C PHE A 27 -17.60 8.49 1.62
N SER A 28 -17.59 7.56 2.58
CA SER A 28 -18.46 6.38 2.58
C SER A 28 -19.45 6.45 3.76
N PRO A 29 -20.64 7.06 3.57
CA PRO A 29 -21.59 7.29 4.67
C PRO A 29 -22.15 6.00 5.29
N ASP A 30 -22.18 4.91 4.53
CA ASP A 30 -22.66 3.60 4.98
C ASP A 30 -21.56 2.75 5.68
N PHE A 31 -20.34 3.28 5.78
CA PHE A 31 -19.23 2.56 6.40
C PHE A 31 -19.37 2.51 7.92
N SER A 32 -19.32 1.30 8.48
CA SER A 32 -19.31 1.08 9.93
C SER A 32 -18.24 0.06 10.29
N TRP A 33 -17.38 0.40 11.26
CA TRP A 33 -16.33 -0.48 11.77
C TRP A 33 -16.85 -1.79 12.37
N ARG A 34 -18.14 -1.86 12.73
CA ARG A 34 -18.75 -3.05 13.34
C ARG A 34 -19.33 -4.01 12.29
N THR A 35 -19.71 -3.51 11.13
CA THR A 35 -20.54 -4.24 10.16
C THR A 35 -19.94 -4.30 8.76
N SER A 36 -19.07 -3.35 8.41
CA SER A 36 -18.41 -3.25 7.11
C SER A 36 -16.97 -3.75 7.24
N ALA A 37 -16.49 -4.48 6.24
CA ALA A 37 -15.07 -4.76 6.12
C ALA A 37 -14.36 -3.54 5.53
N LEU A 38 -13.11 -3.27 5.95
CA LEU A 38 -12.32 -2.18 5.37
C LEU A 38 -12.14 -2.36 3.86
N SER A 39 -12.04 -3.61 3.39
CA SER A 39 -11.96 -3.95 1.97
C SER A 39 -13.22 -3.63 1.18
N ASP A 40 -14.39 -3.48 1.83
CA ASP A 40 -15.64 -3.13 1.12
C ASP A 40 -15.53 -1.73 0.47
N LEU A 41 -14.71 -0.85 1.05
CA LEU A 41 -14.38 0.45 0.45
C LEU A 41 -13.76 0.28 -0.94
N GLY A 42 -12.95 -0.77 -1.15
CA GLY A 42 -12.29 -1.10 -2.41
C GLY A 42 -13.15 -1.84 -3.43
N HIS A 43 -14.41 -2.15 -3.13
CA HIS A 43 -15.26 -2.95 -4.01
C HIS A 43 -15.82 -2.13 -5.19
N ALA A 44 -15.22 -2.21 -6.38
CA ALA A 44 -15.52 -1.32 -7.51
C ALA A 44 -17.01 -1.25 -7.95
N ALA A 45 -17.79 -2.31 -7.73
CA ALA A 45 -19.21 -2.35 -8.11
C ALA A 45 -20.16 -1.71 -7.06
N LYS A 46 -19.70 -1.52 -5.82
CA LYS A 46 -20.51 -1.04 -4.68
C LYS A 46 -19.96 0.25 -4.08
N SER A 47 -18.65 0.39 -4.18
CA SER A 47 -17.73 1.43 -3.78
C SER A 47 -17.61 2.66 -4.70
N GLN A 48 -18.26 3.80 -4.45
CA GLN A 48 -17.86 5.03 -5.17
C GLN A 48 -16.44 5.50 -4.79
N VAL A 49 -15.94 5.12 -3.61
CA VAL A 49 -14.59 5.45 -3.14
C VAL A 49 -13.55 4.38 -3.48
N ALA A 50 -13.94 3.33 -4.21
CA ALA A 50 -13.08 2.19 -4.52
C ALA A 50 -11.81 2.57 -5.28
N SER A 51 -11.90 3.52 -6.21
CA SER A 51 -10.73 3.99 -6.95
C SER A 51 -9.72 4.67 -6.02
N VAL A 52 -10.16 5.51 -5.10
CA VAL A 52 -9.28 6.21 -4.14
C VAL A 52 -8.64 5.21 -3.18
N PHE A 53 -9.44 4.28 -2.66
CA PHE A 53 -8.96 3.24 -1.74
C PHE A 53 -7.91 2.34 -2.40
N ASN A 54 -8.25 1.74 -3.55
CA ASN A 54 -7.39 0.77 -4.22
C ASN A 54 -6.12 1.42 -4.78
N LEU A 55 -6.23 2.58 -5.45
CA LEU A 55 -5.04 3.26 -5.98
C LEU A 55 -4.11 3.72 -4.85
N GLY A 56 -4.68 4.24 -3.77
CA GLY A 56 -3.92 4.61 -2.58
C GLY A 56 -3.11 3.46 -2.01
N LEU A 57 -3.73 2.28 -1.84
CA LEU A 57 -3.06 1.08 -1.34
C LEU A 57 -2.03 0.52 -2.33
N ILE A 58 -2.31 0.54 -3.64
CA ILE A 58 -1.36 0.09 -4.66
C ILE A 58 -0.11 0.97 -4.67
N ILE A 59 -0.29 2.29 -4.67
CA ILE A 59 0.83 3.24 -4.65
C ILE A 59 1.64 3.07 -3.36
N ALA A 60 0.97 3.01 -2.21
CA ALA A 60 1.63 2.80 -0.93
C ALA A 60 2.40 1.48 -0.87
N GLY A 61 1.79 0.38 -1.33
CA GLY A 61 2.40 -0.93 -1.41
C GLY A 61 3.62 -0.94 -2.33
N PHE A 62 3.52 -0.33 -3.51
CA PHE A 62 4.64 -0.19 -4.43
C PHE A 62 5.81 0.59 -3.80
N LEU A 63 5.54 1.73 -3.15
CA LEU A 63 6.55 2.53 -2.46
C LEU A 63 7.24 1.73 -1.35
N MET A 64 6.47 0.98 -0.54
CA MET A 64 7.01 0.14 0.52
C MET A 64 7.83 -1.04 0.01
N VAL A 65 7.46 -1.65 -1.12
CA VAL A 65 8.26 -2.71 -1.76
C VAL A 65 9.58 -2.15 -2.27
N VAL A 66 9.56 -1.01 -2.96
CA VAL A 66 10.79 -0.33 -3.43
C VAL A 66 11.70 0.02 -2.25
N TYR A 67 11.12 0.51 -1.15
CA TYR A 67 11.84 0.78 0.09
C TYR A 67 12.49 -0.47 0.66
N GLY A 68 11.69 -1.52 0.89
CA GLY A 68 12.13 -2.77 1.45
C GLY A 68 13.25 -3.38 0.62
N VAL A 69 13.10 -3.42 -0.70
CA VAL A 69 14.14 -3.94 -1.59
C VAL A 69 15.43 -3.14 -1.48
N THR A 70 15.34 -1.81 -1.46
CA THR A 70 16.51 -0.93 -1.38
C THR A 70 17.25 -1.10 -0.04
N VAL A 71 16.52 -1.11 1.07
CA VAL A 71 17.10 -1.27 2.42
C VAL A 71 17.67 -2.68 2.62
N PHE A 72 16.93 -3.73 2.25
CA PHE A 72 17.40 -5.10 2.43
C PHE A 72 18.55 -5.46 1.50
N LYS A 73 18.67 -4.83 0.31
CA LYS A 73 19.84 -5.03 -0.57
C LYS A 73 21.15 -4.59 0.09
N MET A 74 21.10 -3.69 1.08
CA MET A 74 22.26 -3.24 1.87
C MET A 74 22.74 -4.29 2.89
N TYR A 75 21.87 -5.22 3.33
CA TYR A 75 22.17 -6.19 4.38
C TYR A 75 22.16 -7.66 3.90
N ALA A 76 21.28 -8.03 2.96
CA ALA A 76 21.14 -9.39 2.43
C ALA A 76 20.48 -9.39 1.02
N LYS A 77 21.30 -9.26 -0.02
CA LYS A 77 20.91 -9.07 -1.43
C LYS A 77 19.90 -10.10 -1.97
N TYR A 78 20.04 -11.38 -1.59
CA TYR A 78 19.22 -12.48 -2.10
C TYR A 78 17.87 -12.60 -1.37
N THR A 79 17.85 -12.45 -0.05
CA THR A 79 16.62 -12.53 0.77
C THR A 79 15.61 -11.46 0.38
N SER A 80 16.10 -10.28 0.01
CA SER A 80 15.28 -9.14 -0.43
C SER A 80 14.47 -9.43 -1.70
N ILE A 81 15.11 -10.08 -2.68
CA ILE A 81 14.48 -10.42 -3.96
C ILE A 81 13.44 -11.52 -3.77
N VAL A 82 13.76 -12.52 -2.94
CA VAL A 82 12.82 -13.60 -2.62
C VAL A 82 11.58 -13.05 -1.91
N LEU A 83 11.74 -12.15 -0.94
CA LEU A 83 10.61 -11.53 -0.23
C LEU A 83 9.70 -10.71 -1.16
N ALA A 84 10.29 -9.93 -2.07
CA ALA A 84 9.54 -9.16 -3.07
C ALA A 84 8.79 -10.07 -4.05
N MET A 85 9.42 -11.18 -4.48
CA MET A 85 8.80 -12.20 -5.32
C MET A 85 7.64 -12.90 -4.60
N SER A 86 7.80 -13.28 -3.33
CA SER A 86 6.74 -13.90 -2.53
C SER A 86 5.53 -12.98 -2.37
N ALA A 87 5.75 -11.70 -2.09
CA ALA A 87 4.69 -10.71 -1.97
C ALA A 87 3.94 -10.48 -3.30
N CYS A 88 4.65 -10.57 -4.42
CA CYS A 88 4.05 -10.49 -5.75
C CYS A 88 3.23 -11.76 -6.08
N LEU A 89 3.76 -12.95 -5.78
CA LEU A 89 3.10 -14.24 -6.03
C LEU A 89 1.86 -14.45 -5.15
N SER A 90 1.84 -13.95 -3.92
CA SER A 90 0.68 -14.10 -3.02
C SER A 90 -0.53 -13.27 -3.44
N ASN A 91 -0.38 -12.37 -4.43
CA ASN A 91 -1.45 -11.51 -4.93
C ASN A 91 -1.83 -11.81 -6.40
N LEU A 92 -1.34 -12.91 -6.97
CA LEU A 92 -1.71 -13.43 -8.29
C LEU A 92 -2.61 -14.65 -8.15
#